data_AF-A0A3L9MBD3-F1
#
_entry.id   AF-A0A3L9MBD3-F1
#
_cell.length_a   1.000
_cell.length_b   1.000
_cell.length_c   1.000
_cell.angle_alpha   90.00
_cell.angle_beta   90.00
_cell.angle_gamma   90.00
#
_symmetry.space_group_name_H-M   'P 1'
#
loop_
_entity.id
_entity.type
_entity.pdbx_description
1 polymer ?
#
loop_
_entity_poly.entity_id
_entity_poly.type
_entity_poly.pdbx_seq_one_letter_code
_entity_poly.pdbx_strand_id
1 'polypeptide(L)' 'MPNQITQLSEQGYLVNGKAVYQSESGKWIPEVQFEYFEIELFKKHLKAIQNGVKVKFKNIQE' A
#
# COMPACT_ATOMS: atom_id res chain seq x y z
N MET A 1 -15.67 -0.58 -9.63
CA MET A 1 -14.54 -1.31 -10.24
C MET A 1 -14.12 -2.42 -9.27
N PRO A 2 -13.67 -3.59 -9.73
CA PRO A 2 -13.12 -4.61 -8.83
C PRO A 2 -11.86 -4.08 -8.15
N ASN A 3 -11.71 -4.37 -6.85
CA ASN A 3 -10.52 -4.03 -6.10
C ASN A 3 -9.33 -4.86 -6.60
N GLN A 4 -8.31 -4.21 -7.14
CA GLN A 4 -7.14 -4.86 -7.73
C GLN A 4 -5.85 -4.35 -7.10
N ILE A 5 -4.99 -5.28 -6.69
CA ILE A 5 -3.60 -4.97 -6.32
C ILE A 5 -2.68 -5.80 -7.21
N THR A 6 -1.70 -5.14 -7.82
CA THR A 6 -0.73 -5.78 -8.71
C THR A 6 0.68 -5.39 -8.26
N GLN A 7 1.58 -6.36 -8.15
CA GLN A 7 2.96 -6.09 -7.80
C GLN A 7 3.68 -5.50 -9.02
N LEU A 8 4.29 -4.32 -8.86
CA LEU A 8 5.15 -3.70 -9.87
C LEU A 8 6.60 -4.14 -9.72
N SER A 9 7.07 -4.21 -8.47
CA SER A 9 8.43 -4.58 -8.11
C SER A 9 8.46 -5.12 -6.66
N GLU A 10 9.64 -5.48 -6.15
CA GLU A 10 9.78 -5.89 -4.74
C GLU A 10 9.37 -4.78 -3.75
N GLN A 11 9.42 -3.52 -4.19
CA GLN A 11 9.15 -2.34 -3.38
C GLN A 11 8.02 -1.48 -3.99
N GLY A 12 7.18 -2.05 -4.87
CA GLY A 12 6.17 -1.28 -5.61
C GLY A 12 4.92 -2.09 -5.90
N TYR A 13 3.76 -1.47 -5.69
CA TYR A 13 2.45 -2.03 -6.02
C TYR A 13 1.60 -1.01 -6.79
N LEU A 14 0.69 -1.50 -7.63
CA LEU A 14 -0.47 -0.77 -8.12
C LEU A 14 -1.68 -1.15 -7.28
N VAL A 15 -2.40 -0.16 -6.77
CA VAL A 15 -3.69 -0.32 -6.10
C VAL A 15 -4.72 0.40 -6.95
N ASN A 16 -5.62 -0.36 -7.59
CA ASN A 16 -6.60 0.15 -8.55
C ASN A 16 -6.01 1.07 -9.64
N GLY A 17 -4.81 0.75 -10.12
CA GLY A 17 -4.10 1.54 -11.12
C GLY A 17 -3.32 2.73 -10.57
N LYS A 18 -3.34 2.97 -9.25
CA LYS A 18 -2.50 3.99 -8.59
C LYS A 18 -1.24 3.36 -8.01
N ALA A 19 -0.07 3.91 -8.33
CA ALA A 19 1.19 3.39 -7.84
C ALA A 19 1.45 3.74 -6.37
N VAL A 20 2.05 2.80 -5.64
CA VAL A 20 2.56 2.97 -4.27
C VAL A 20 3.90 2.28 -4.13
N TYR A 21 4.87 3.00 -3.59
CA TYR A 21 6.25 2.55 -3.49
C TYR A 21 6.74 2.55 -2.04
N GLN A 22 7.66 1.66 -1.72
CA GLN A 22 8.33 1.65 -0.43
C GLN A 22 9.55 2.57 -0.49
N SER A 23 9.56 3.58 0.38
CA SER A 23 10.74 4.41 0.64
C SER A 23 11.82 3.60 1.36
N GLU A 24 13.07 4.04 1.28
CA GLU A 24 14.22 3.51 2.04
C GLU A 24 13.96 3.43 3.55
N SER A 25 13.08 4.28 4.08
CA SER A 25 12.63 4.26 5.49
C SER A 25 11.62 3.14 5.82
N GLY A 26 11.26 2.31 4.84
CA GLY A 26 10.26 1.25 4.96
C GLY A 26 8.80 1.72 4.89
N LYS A 27 8.56 3.02 4.69
CA LYS A 27 7.21 3.61 4.55
C LYS A 27 6.69 3.46 3.12
N TRP A 28 5.41 3.14 2.99
CA TRP A 28 4.73 3.09 1.70
C TRP A 28 4.16 4.47 1.34
N ILE A 29 4.57 5.01 0.20
CA ILE A 29 4.23 6.34 -0.30
C ILE A 29 3.48 6.15 -1.62
N PRO A 30 2.20 6.54 -1.68
CA PRO A 30 1.46 6.50 -2.93
C PRO A 30 1.86 7.68 -3.82
N GLU A 31 1.94 7.45 -5.12
CA GLU A 31 2.25 8.49 -6.12
C GLU A 31 1.08 9.46 -6.29
N VAL A 32 -0.14 8.96 -6.10
CA VAL A 32 -1.39 9.72 -6.18
C VAL A 32 -2.17 9.52 -4.89
N GLN A 33 -2.97 10.50 -4.49
CA GLN A 33 -3.82 10.37 -3.31
C GLN A 33 -4.75 9.15 -3.42
N PHE A 34 -4.65 8.28 -2.42
CA PHE A 34 -5.53 7.13 -2.27
C PHE A 34 -6.83 7.56 -1.60
N GLU A 35 -7.92 6.96 -2.05
CA GLU A 35 -9.18 6.99 -1.33
C GLU A 35 -9.11 6.09 -0.10
N TYR A 36 -9.98 6.34 0.88
CA TYR A 36 -9.98 5.61 2.15
C TYR A 36 -10.02 4.08 1.95
N PHE A 37 -10.84 3.60 1.02
CA PHE A 37 -10.97 2.17 0.74
C PHE A 37 -9.71 1.58 0.08
N GLU A 38 -8.97 2.35 -0.71
CA GLU A 38 -7.70 1.91 -1.33
C GLU A 38 -6.61 1.76 -0.28
N ILE A 39 -6.58 2.69 0.70
CA ILE A 39 -5.70 2.60 1.86
C ILE A 39 -6.01 1.34 2.68
N GLU A 40 -7.30 1.09 2.97
CA GLU A 40 -7.75 -0.11 3.69
C GLU A 40 -7.39 -1.40 2.93
N LEU A 41 -7.63 -1.42 1.62
CA LEU A 41 -7.30 -2.55 0.74
C LEU A 41 -5.80 -2.83 0.77
N PHE A 42 -4.98 -1.79 0.59
CA PHE A 42 -3.53 -1.91 0.58
C PHE A 42 -2.98 -2.33 1.96
N LYS A 43 -3.54 -1.79 3.06
CA LYS A 43 -3.21 -2.24 4.42
C LYS A 43 -3.52 -3.71 4.65
N LYS A 44 -4.68 -4.19 4.18
CA LYS A 44 -5.05 -5.62 4.27
C LYS A 44 -4.10 -6.49 3.45
N HIS A 45 -3.75 -6.05 2.24
CA HIS A 45 -2.81 -6.74 1.38
C HIS A 45 -1.42 -6.82 2.00
N LEU A 46 -0.91 -5.70 2.53
CA LEU A 46 0.32 -5.74 3.29
C LEU A 46 0.19 -6.71 4.45
N LYS A 47 -0.81 -6.59 5.34
CA LYS A 47 -1.03 -7.55 6.45
C LYS A 47 -1.01 -9.03 6.01
N ALA A 48 -1.58 -9.34 4.85
CA ALA A 48 -1.57 -10.70 4.30
C ALA A 48 -0.16 -11.16 3.89
N ILE A 49 0.61 -10.31 3.20
CA ILE A 49 2.03 -10.56 2.90
C ILE A 49 2.88 -10.54 4.19
N GLN A 50 2.42 -9.79 5.19
CA GLN A 50 3.10 -9.45 6.42
C GLN A 50 2.91 -10.42 7.58
N ASN A 51 2.05 -11.41 7.43
CA ASN A 51 2.29 -12.66 8.12
C ASN A 51 3.64 -13.32 7.71
N GLY A 52 4.44 -12.66 6.84
CA GLY A 52 5.91 -12.76 6.77
C GLY A 52 6.77 -11.51 7.11
N VAL A 53 6.25 -10.28 7.31
CA VAL A 53 7.05 -9.01 7.52
C VAL A 53 6.21 -7.97 8.30
N LYS A 54 6.69 -7.03 9.14
CA LYS A 54 5.83 -6.01 9.84
C LYS A 54 5.93 -4.59 9.23
N VAL A 55 4.81 -3.90 8.96
CA VAL A 55 4.75 -2.53 8.38
C VAL A 55 3.85 -1.69 9.27
N LYS A 56 4.43 -0.59 9.77
CA LYS A 56 3.75 0.48 10.46
C LYS A 56 3.43 1.58 9.45
N PHE A 57 2.16 1.88 9.26
CA PHE A 57 1.74 3.08 8.54
C PHE A 57 1.72 4.27 9.51
N LYS A 58 2.49 5.31 9.24
CA LYS A 58 2.39 6.63 9.89
C LYS A 58 1.76 7.60 8.89
N ASN A 59 0.46 7.83 9.06
CA ASN A 59 -0.23 9.12 8.92
C ASN A 59 -1.73 8.85 8.78
N ILE A 60 -2.43 8.99 9.90
CA ILE A 60 -3.82 9.46 9.93
C ILE A 60 -3.76 10.54 11.01
N GLN A 61 -3.77 11.82 10.62
CA GLN A 61 -4.13 12.89 11.55
C GLN A 61 -5.66 12.83 11.64
N GLU A 62 -6.16 12.65 12.86
CA GLU A 62 -7.58 12.82 13.23
C GLU A 62 -8.06 14.24 12.97
#